data_AF-A0A4S2FGX8-F1
#
_entry.id   AF-A0A4S2FGX8-F1
#
_cell.length_a   1.000
_cell.length_b   1.000
_cell.length_c   1.000
_cell.angle_alpha   90.00
_cell.angle_beta   90.00
_cell.angle_gamma   90.00
#
_symmetry.space_group_name_H-M   'P 1'
#
loop_
_entity.id
_entity.type
_entity.pdbx_description
1 polymer ?
#
loop_
_entity_poly.entity_id
_entity_poly.type
_entity_poly.pdbx_seq_one_letter_code
_entity_poly.pdbx_strand_id
1 'polypeptide(L)'
;MGWFVLNSRKIYVGYVLILILLFFKSVNASLLWNISHSLVYVIGFIISLLYYTSHAKFLRIGKFDVFLLFLFFLIKCYTVYQGVLPQYMLFAFCGILPILLLLVEETEIKVAIFNTIVTVFCGILFLSLIGWILFLTGVDLPNVSTSWQGQYEYKNYFLFLYNKGDDNSIFPRFSSIFLEPGHLAMIISFILWIKCRELSKFQLIVLISSVVFSFSLAGYILCSFQLFSYLILDIRRGLVTLLLIAASGLLILNNVELEDSIIDRYILERIQISESKGISGNNRTSDDFDSYYDRLKRTDAILWGVGFDLYKRDFKGGNAGYKVFIVQYGYAGLILTLLLYILYTLKYRSKLMLILFSLYGLAFIQRAYPFWEAWLIPYICSIGFLSNKK
;
A
#
# COMPACT_ATOMS: atom_id res chain seq x y z
N MET A 1 -42.02 0.29 4.61
CA MET A 1 -40.81 0.88 5.24
C MET A 1 -39.72 -0.16 5.53
N GLY A 2 -40.03 -1.33 6.11
CA GLY A 2 -39.03 -2.37 6.42
C GLY A 2 -38.29 -3.00 5.21
N TRP A 3 -38.96 -3.17 4.06
CA TRP A 3 -38.33 -3.75 2.85
C TRP A 3 -37.27 -2.84 2.22
N PHE A 4 -37.49 -1.52 2.24
CA PHE A 4 -36.54 -0.52 1.71
C PHE A 4 -35.29 -0.40 2.61
N VAL A 5 -35.47 -0.44 3.93
CA VAL A 5 -34.38 -0.37 4.92
C VAL A 5 -33.50 -1.64 4.88
N LEU A 6 -34.09 -2.82 4.72
CA LEU A 6 -33.35 -4.08 4.56
C LEU A 6 -32.50 -4.09 3.28
N ASN A 7 -32.97 -3.45 2.21
CA ASN A 7 -32.24 -3.36 0.94
C ASN A 7 -31.03 -2.44 1.07
N SER A 8 -31.17 -1.27 1.72
CA SER A 8 -30.06 -0.34 1.96
C SER A 8 -28.91 -0.96 2.74
N ARG A 9 -29.20 -1.77 3.77
CA ARG A 9 -28.15 -2.45 4.55
C ARG A 9 -27.37 -3.48 3.72
N LYS A 10 -28.06 -4.29 2.91
CA LYS A 10 -27.40 -5.28 2.03
C LYS A 10 -26.54 -4.59 0.97
N ILE A 11 -27.02 -3.51 0.39
CA ILE A 11 -26.28 -2.73 -0.60
C ILE A 11 -25.03 -2.09 0.03
N TYR A 12 -25.15 -1.52 1.23
CA TYR A 12 -23.99 -1.02 1.99
C TYR A 12 -22.94 -2.12 2.21
N VAL A 13 -23.36 -3.30 2.71
CA VAL A 13 -22.44 -4.44 2.90
C VAL A 13 -21.78 -4.84 1.57
N GLY A 14 -22.53 -4.88 0.48
CA GLY A 14 -21.99 -5.14 -0.86
C GLY A 14 -20.92 -4.12 -1.27
N TYR A 15 -21.16 -2.83 -1.00
CA TYR A 15 -20.18 -1.78 -1.28
C TYR A 15 -18.90 -1.94 -0.45
N VAL A 16 -19.02 -2.24 0.85
CA VAL A 16 -17.86 -2.52 1.71
C VAL A 16 -17.06 -3.73 1.21
N LEU A 17 -17.73 -4.80 0.79
CA LEU A 17 -17.08 -5.99 0.23
C LEU A 17 -16.33 -5.66 -1.07
N ILE A 18 -16.84 -4.77 -1.91
CA ILE A 18 -16.15 -4.31 -3.12
C ILE A 18 -14.92 -3.48 -2.79
N LEU A 19 -14.98 -2.60 -1.80
CA LEU A 19 -13.80 -1.86 -1.35
C LEU A 19 -12.73 -2.79 -0.78
N ILE A 20 -13.13 -3.82 -0.02
CA ILE A 20 -12.24 -4.88 0.45
C ILE A 20 -11.60 -5.62 -0.73
N LEU A 21 -12.41 -6.04 -1.70
CA LEU A 21 -11.92 -6.77 -2.88
C LEU A 21 -10.92 -5.94 -3.69
N LEU A 22 -11.23 -4.66 -3.91
CA LEU A 22 -10.34 -3.71 -4.58
C LEU A 22 -9.03 -3.51 -3.80
N PHE A 23 -9.12 -3.34 -2.48
CA PHE A 23 -7.96 -3.21 -1.60
C PHE A 23 -7.00 -4.41 -1.78
N PHE A 24 -7.49 -5.64 -1.62
CA PHE A 24 -6.67 -6.85 -1.74
C PHE A 24 -6.20 -7.13 -3.17
N LYS A 25 -7.01 -6.78 -4.19
CA LYS A 25 -6.62 -6.93 -5.60
C LYS A 25 -5.46 -6.01 -5.96
N SER A 26 -5.48 -4.76 -5.48
CA SER A 26 -4.45 -3.75 -5.77
C SER A 26 -3.05 -4.16 -5.28
N VAL A 27 -2.98 -4.95 -4.21
CA VAL A 27 -1.71 -5.44 -3.61
C VAL A 27 -1.35 -6.84 -4.09
N ASN A 28 -2.02 -7.32 -5.13
CA ASN A 28 -1.81 -8.62 -5.76
C ASN A 28 -1.89 -9.79 -4.75
N ALA A 29 -2.95 -9.83 -3.95
CA ALA A 29 -3.24 -11.01 -3.12
C ALA A 29 -3.40 -12.27 -3.98
N SER A 30 -2.71 -13.35 -3.62
CA SER A 30 -2.57 -14.58 -4.44
C SER A 30 -3.89 -15.22 -4.84
N LEU A 31 -4.86 -15.23 -3.92
CA LEU A 31 -6.20 -15.77 -4.12
C LEU A 31 -6.97 -15.04 -5.24
N LEU A 32 -6.57 -13.81 -5.57
CA LEU A 32 -7.23 -12.97 -6.56
C LEU A 32 -6.48 -12.93 -7.90
N TRP A 33 -5.35 -13.62 -8.06
CA TRP A 33 -4.52 -13.53 -9.27
C TRP A 33 -5.27 -13.91 -10.55
N ASN A 34 -6.08 -14.97 -10.49
CA ASN A 34 -6.85 -15.47 -11.63
C ASN A 34 -8.13 -14.68 -11.91
N ILE A 35 -8.47 -13.71 -11.06
CA ILE A 35 -9.65 -12.85 -11.25
C ILE A 35 -9.23 -11.65 -12.09
N SER A 36 -9.92 -11.43 -13.21
CA SER A 36 -9.66 -10.28 -14.09
C SER A 36 -9.96 -8.96 -13.36
N HIS A 37 -9.07 -7.97 -13.50
CA HIS A 37 -9.29 -6.62 -12.99
C HIS A 37 -10.57 -6.00 -13.57
N SER A 38 -10.82 -6.21 -14.87
CA SER A 38 -12.01 -5.69 -15.55
C SER A 38 -13.31 -6.19 -14.91
N LEU A 39 -13.35 -7.47 -14.52
CA LEU A 39 -14.53 -8.06 -13.87
C LEU A 39 -14.79 -7.40 -12.51
N VAL A 40 -13.74 -7.24 -11.69
CA VAL A 40 -13.85 -6.59 -10.38
C VAL A 40 -14.31 -5.14 -10.53
N TYR A 41 -13.78 -4.41 -11.51
CA TYR A 41 -14.17 -3.02 -11.76
C TYR A 41 -15.61 -2.87 -12.22
N VAL A 42 -16.11 -3.75 -13.11
CA VAL A 42 -17.51 -3.71 -13.56
C VAL A 42 -18.47 -4.04 -12.42
N ILE A 43 -18.19 -5.09 -11.65
CA ILE A 43 -19.00 -5.46 -10.47
C ILE A 43 -18.96 -4.32 -9.44
N GLY A 44 -17.79 -3.75 -9.20
CA GLY A 44 -17.60 -2.61 -8.31
C GLY A 44 -18.43 -1.40 -8.75
N PHE A 45 -18.41 -1.08 -10.05
CA PHE A 45 -19.22 0.00 -10.61
C PHE A 45 -20.71 -0.22 -10.39
N ILE A 46 -21.24 -1.41 -10.70
CA ILE A 46 -22.67 -1.73 -10.54
C ILE A 46 -23.08 -1.60 -9.07
N ILE A 47 -22.31 -2.20 -8.15
CA ILE A 47 -22.61 -2.15 -6.71
C ILE A 47 -22.51 -0.72 -6.17
N SER A 48 -21.50 0.03 -6.60
CA SER A 48 -21.35 1.44 -6.24
C SER A 48 -22.49 2.31 -6.79
N LEU A 49 -23.00 2.02 -7.99
CA LEU A 49 -24.17 2.71 -8.54
C LEU A 49 -25.43 2.40 -7.71
N LEU A 50 -25.65 1.14 -7.32
CA LEU A 50 -26.74 0.76 -6.41
C LEU A 50 -26.59 1.40 -5.03
N TYR A 51 -25.36 1.49 -4.52
CA TYR A 51 -25.06 2.17 -3.28
C TYR A 51 -25.38 3.66 -3.36
N TYR A 52 -24.94 4.33 -4.43
CA TYR A 52 -25.28 5.72 -4.69
C TYR A 52 -26.80 5.92 -4.77
N THR A 53 -27.54 5.15 -5.57
CA THR A 53 -29.00 5.38 -5.70
C THR A 53 -29.76 5.15 -4.39
N SER A 54 -29.25 4.28 -3.50
CA SER A 54 -29.84 4.03 -2.19
C SER A 54 -29.41 5.01 -1.09
N HIS A 55 -28.23 5.63 -1.20
CA HIS A 55 -27.62 6.48 -0.16
C HIS A 55 -27.41 7.94 -0.58
N ALA A 56 -27.65 8.33 -1.85
CA ALA A 56 -27.35 9.65 -2.39
C ALA A 56 -27.99 10.80 -1.61
N LYS A 57 -29.16 10.58 -1.01
CA LYS A 57 -29.87 11.59 -0.21
C LYS A 57 -29.10 12.00 1.06
N PHE A 58 -28.14 11.20 1.50
CA PHE A 58 -27.34 11.42 2.70
C PHE A 58 -25.96 11.98 2.39
N LEU A 59 -25.52 11.95 1.12
CA LEU A 59 -24.22 12.48 0.73
C LEU A 59 -24.23 14.01 0.78
N ARG A 60 -23.35 14.58 1.61
CA ARG A 60 -23.14 16.03 1.71
C ARG A 60 -21.91 16.43 0.92
N ILE A 61 -22.12 17.01 -0.25
CA ILE A 61 -21.03 17.38 -1.18
C ILE A 61 -20.87 18.89 -1.19
N GLY A 62 -19.72 19.39 -0.70
CA GLY A 62 -19.35 20.79 -0.79
C GLY A 62 -18.67 21.16 -2.12
N LYS A 63 -18.51 22.46 -2.41
CA LYS A 63 -17.79 22.93 -3.61
C LYS A 63 -16.36 22.37 -3.70
N PHE A 64 -15.68 22.28 -2.56
CA PHE A 64 -14.33 21.73 -2.51
C PHE A 64 -14.30 20.21 -2.78
N ASP A 65 -15.36 19.48 -2.40
CA ASP A 65 -15.50 18.06 -2.72
C ASP A 65 -15.69 17.85 -4.23
N VAL A 66 -16.52 18.67 -4.88
CA VAL A 66 -16.68 18.63 -6.34
C VAL A 66 -15.33 18.87 -7.03
N PHE A 67 -14.53 19.82 -6.54
CA PHE A 67 -13.19 20.08 -7.08
C PHE A 67 -12.24 18.88 -6.89
N LEU A 68 -12.22 18.25 -5.71
CA LEU A 68 -11.43 17.05 -5.46
C LEU A 68 -11.86 15.87 -6.36
N LEU A 69 -13.16 15.68 -6.56
CA LEU A 69 -13.70 14.64 -7.45
C LEU A 69 -13.29 14.89 -8.90
N PHE A 70 -13.41 16.13 -9.38
CA PHE A 70 -12.98 16.52 -10.71
C PHE A 70 -11.46 16.29 -10.89
N LEU A 71 -10.66 16.69 -9.90
CA LEU A 71 -9.21 16.48 -9.92
C LEU A 71 -8.86 14.99 -9.94
N PHE A 72 -9.50 14.17 -9.10
CA PHE A 72 -9.29 12.72 -9.11
C PHE A 72 -9.68 12.10 -10.46
N PHE A 73 -10.82 12.51 -11.02
CA PHE A 73 -11.26 12.07 -12.33
C PHE A 73 -10.25 12.45 -13.42
N LEU A 74 -9.77 13.69 -13.45
CA LEU A 74 -8.76 14.18 -14.39
C LEU A 74 -7.47 13.36 -14.31
N ILE A 75 -6.99 13.09 -13.09
CA ILE A 75 -5.79 12.27 -12.85
C ILE A 75 -6.00 10.84 -13.35
N LYS A 76 -7.18 10.25 -13.11
CA LYS A 76 -7.50 8.93 -13.60
C LYS A 76 -7.59 8.91 -15.13
N CYS A 77 -8.21 9.91 -15.76
CA CYS A 77 -8.18 10.06 -17.22
C CYS A 77 -6.74 10.10 -17.75
N TYR A 78 -5.88 10.92 -17.14
CA TYR A 78 -4.49 11.06 -17.54
C TYR A 78 -3.69 9.76 -17.40
N THR A 79 -3.80 9.10 -16.24
CA THR A 79 -3.07 7.86 -15.95
C THR A 79 -3.61 6.64 -16.68
N VAL A 80 -4.91 6.59 -16.97
CA VAL A 80 -5.52 5.55 -17.81
C VAL A 80 -5.12 5.77 -19.27
N TYR A 81 -5.18 7.00 -19.77
CA TYR A 81 -4.75 7.33 -21.13
C TYR A 81 -3.28 6.95 -21.39
N GLN A 82 -2.39 7.25 -20.45
CA GLN A 82 -0.98 6.89 -20.54
C GLN A 82 -0.71 5.42 -20.18
N GLY A 83 -1.60 4.78 -19.43
CA GLY A 83 -1.30 3.56 -18.68
C GLY A 83 -2.01 2.30 -19.14
N VAL A 84 -3.08 2.44 -19.92
CA VAL A 84 -4.03 1.38 -20.21
C VAL A 84 -4.32 1.36 -21.70
N LEU A 85 -4.20 0.19 -22.32
CA LEU A 85 -4.55 0.01 -23.73
C LEU A 85 -5.99 0.48 -23.99
N PRO A 86 -6.27 1.11 -25.15
CA PRO A 86 -7.59 1.64 -25.49
C PRO A 86 -8.75 0.68 -25.21
N GLN A 87 -8.59 -0.61 -25.50
CA GLN A 87 -9.64 -1.62 -25.27
C GLN A 87 -9.99 -1.86 -23.79
N TYR A 88 -9.13 -1.46 -22.84
CA TYR A 88 -9.36 -1.63 -21.40
C TYR A 88 -9.72 -0.32 -20.68
N MET A 89 -9.75 0.82 -21.39
CA MET A 89 -10.02 2.12 -20.79
C MET A 89 -11.40 2.17 -20.12
N LEU A 90 -12.45 1.65 -20.77
CA LEU A 90 -13.81 1.61 -20.20
C LEU A 90 -13.84 0.90 -18.84
N PHE A 91 -13.15 -0.23 -18.73
CA PHE A 91 -13.09 -0.98 -17.47
C PHE A 91 -12.30 -0.25 -16.40
N ALA A 92 -11.22 0.44 -16.78
CA ALA A 92 -10.47 1.28 -15.84
C ALA A 92 -11.33 2.43 -15.30
N PHE A 93 -12.21 3.02 -16.12
CA PHE A 93 -13.18 4.02 -15.68
C PHE A 93 -14.22 3.45 -14.70
N CYS A 94 -14.67 2.21 -14.88
CA CYS A 94 -15.57 1.54 -13.93
C CYS A 94 -14.97 1.46 -12.51
N GLY A 95 -13.65 1.27 -12.39
CA GLY A 95 -12.95 1.21 -11.09
C GLY A 95 -12.88 2.54 -10.33
N ILE A 96 -13.22 3.66 -10.96
CA ILE A 96 -13.14 5.00 -10.36
C ILE A 96 -14.30 5.26 -9.40
N LEU A 97 -15.52 4.83 -9.77
CA LEU A 97 -16.75 5.17 -9.04
C LEU A 97 -16.71 4.74 -7.55
N PRO A 98 -16.26 3.52 -7.18
CA PRO A 98 -16.17 3.13 -5.79
C PRO A 98 -15.33 4.09 -4.92
N ILE A 99 -14.23 4.61 -5.48
CA ILE A 99 -13.34 5.54 -4.77
C ILE A 99 -13.92 6.96 -4.74
N LEU A 100 -14.59 7.42 -5.80
CA LEU A 100 -15.29 8.71 -5.80
C LEU A 100 -16.35 8.78 -4.71
N LEU A 101 -17.15 7.71 -4.55
CA LEU A 101 -18.15 7.65 -3.48
C LEU A 101 -17.48 7.66 -2.10
N LEU A 102 -16.39 6.91 -1.93
CA LEU A 102 -15.65 6.91 -0.67
C LEU A 102 -15.08 8.29 -0.34
N LEU A 103 -14.64 9.08 -1.32
CA LEU A 103 -14.12 10.44 -1.11
C LEU A 103 -15.14 11.37 -0.45
N VAL A 104 -16.40 11.32 -0.90
CA VAL A 104 -17.49 12.19 -0.40
C VAL A 104 -18.29 11.60 0.75
N GLU A 105 -17.99 10.36 1.14
CA GLU A 105 -18.71 9.66 2.20
C GLU A 105 -18.56 10.36 3.57
N GLU A 106 -19.55 10.17 4.44
CA GLU A 106 -19.47 10.69 5.82
C GLU A 106 -18.31 10.07 6.60
N THR A 107 -17.75 10.85 7.53
CA THR A 107 -16.54 10.49 8.28
C THR A 107 -16.75 9.22 9.13
N GLU A 108 -17.93 9.08 9.73
CA GLU A 108 -18.34 7.94 10.55
C GLU A 108 -18.40 6.66 9.71
N ILE A 109 -18.92 6.75 8.48
CA ILE A 109 -18.99 5.63 7.54
C ILE A 109 -17.59 5.25 7.06
N LYS A 110 -16.73 6.22 6.74
CA LYS A 110 -15.31 5.98 6.40
C LYS A 110 -14.58 5.22 7.52
N VAL A 111 -14.83 5.59 8.77
CA VAL A 111 -14.29 4.92 9.96
C VAL A 111 -14.77 3.48 10.03
N ALA A 112 -16.07 3.22 9.85
CA ALA A 112 -16.64 1.88 9.88
C ALA A 112 -16.10 0.98 8.75
N ILE A 113 -15.99 1.51 7.54
CA ILE A 113 -15.41 0.81 6.38
C ILE A 113 -13.96 0.42 6.67
N PHE A 114 -13.14 1.37 7.14
CA PHE A 114 -11.73 1.08 7.40
C PHE A 114 -11.52 0.11 8.57
N ASN A 115 -12.33 0.21 9.62
CA ASN A 115 -12.35 -0.79 10.71
C ASN A 115 -12.61 -2.20 10.19
N THR A 116 -13.56 -2.33 9.26
CA THR A 116 -13.90 -3.62 8.66
C THR A 116 -12.74 -4.16 7.82
N ILE A 117 -12.14 -3.32 6.97
CA ILE A 117 -10.95 -3.69 6.17
C ILE A 117 -9.80 -4.14 7.07
N VAL A 118 -9.47 -3.37 8.11
CA VAL A 118 -8.37 -3.71 9.03
C VAL A 118 -8.66 -5.01 9.78
N THR A 119 -9.91 -5.26 10.17
CA THR A 119 -10.30 -6.51 10.84
C THR A 119 -10.12 -7.71 9.93
N VAL A 120 -10.59 -7.64 8.68
CA VAL A 120 -10.39 -8.70 7.69
C VAL A 120 -8.91 -8.90 7.38
N PHE A 121 -8.16 -7.82 7.19
CA PHE A 121 -6.72 -7.85 6.95
C PHE A 121 -5.96 -8.51 8.10
N CYS A 122 -6.24 -8.15 9.36
CA CYS A 122 -5.63 -8.80 10.52
C CYS A 122 -6.01 -10.29 10.62
N GLY A 123 -7.26 -10.66 10.30
CA GLY A 123 -7.68 -12.06 10.27
C GLY A 123 -6.89 -12.89 9.26
N ILE A 124 -6.69 -12.37 8.05
CA ILE A 124 -5.86 -13.01 7.01
C ILE A 124 -4.41 -13.14 7.49
N LEU A 125 -3.82 -12.06 8.01
CA LEU A 125 -2.45 -12.09 8.51
C LEU A 125 -2.25 -13.08 9.65
N PHE A 126 -3.21 -13.17 10.58
CA PHE A 126 -3.15 -14.11 11.69
C PHE A 126 -3.15 -15.56 11.21
N LEU A 127 -4.08 -15.94 10.34
CA LEU A 127 -4.13 -17.29 9.77
C LEU A 127 -2.87 -17.59 8.94
N SER A 128 -2.38 -16.59 8.22
CA SER A 128 -1.17 -16.68 7.42
C SER A 128 0.09 -16.88 8.27
N LEU A 129 0.20 -16.16 9.40
CA LEU A 129 1.29 -16.33 10.37
C LEU A 129 1.27 -17.73 10.98
N ILE A 130 0.09 -18.27 11.34
CA ILE A 130 -0.02 -19.64 11.84
C ILE A 130 0.51 -20.63 10.80
N GLY A 131 0.03 -20.54 9.55
CA GLY A 131 0.48 -21.42 8.47
C GLY A 131 1.98 -21.32 8.22
N TRP A 132 2.53 -20.10 8.24
CA TRP A 132 3.95 -19.87 8.03
C TRP A 132 4.81 -20.38 9.19
N ILE A 133 4.38 -20.23 10.45
CA ILE A 133 5.07 -20.81 11.61
C ILE A 133 5.06 -22.35 11.54
N LEU A 134 3.93 -22.97 11.19
CA LEU A 134 3.86 -24.43 11.01
C LEU A 134 4.85 -24.90 9.94
N PHE A 135 4.92 -24.19 8.81
CA PHE A 135 5.91 -24.44 7.76
C PHE A 135 7.35 -24.36 8.30
N LEU A 136 7.68 -23.31 9.09
CA LEU A 136 9.01 -23.17 9.70
C LEU A 136 9.36 -24.31 10.67
N THR A 137 8.36 -24.90 11.33
CA THR A 137 8.57 -26.06 12.22
C THR A 137 8.73 -27.39 11.46
N GLY A 138 8.69 -27.37 10.12
CA GLY A 138 8.85 -28.56 9.28
C GLY A 138 7.55 -29.33 9.02
N VAL A 139 6.39 -28.75 9.33
CA VAL A 139 5.09 -29.36 8.99
C VAL A 139 4.90 -29.30 7.47
N ASP A 140 4.66 -30.46 6.86
CA ASP A 140 4.39 -30.55 5.43
C ASP A 140 2.98 -30.00 5.13
N LEU A 141 2.92 -28.84 4.48
CA LEU A 141 1.70 -28.13 4.14
C LEU A 141 1.42 -28.23 2.63
N PRO A 142 0.14 -28.38 2.23
CA PRO A 142 -0.23 -28.46 0.83
C PRO A 142 0.15 -27.17 0.10
N ASN A 143 0.82 -27.30 -1.05
CA ASN A 143 1.26 -26.17 -1.85
C ASN A 143 1.18 -26.45 -3.34
N VAL A 144 1.11 -25.36 -4.11
CA VAL A 144 1.14 -25.39 -5.58
C VAL A 144 2.22 -24.44 -6.07
N SER A 145 3.07 -24.91 -6.99
CA SER A 145 4.03 -24.04 -7.69
C SER A 145 3.28 -23.10 -8.61
N THR A 146 3.59 -21.82 -8.53
CA THR A 146 2.96 -20.77 -9.33
C THR A 146 3.96 -19.68 -9.66
N SER A 147 3.61 -18.82 -10.62
CA SER A 147 4.43 -17.67 -10.98
C SER A 147 3.56 -16.45 -11.18
N TRP A 148 4.09 -15.27 -10.83
CA TRP A 148 3.45 -14.00 -11.12
C TRP A 148 4.17 -13.32 -12.29
N GLN A 149 3.45 -13.18 -13.41
CA GLN A 149 3.92 -12.51 -14.64
C GLN A 149 5.27 -13.02 -15.18
N GLY A 150 5.64 -14.28 -14.88
CA GLY A 150 6.92 -14.87 -15.28
C GLY A 150 8.16 -14.21 -14.68
N GLN A 151 7.99 -13.32 -13.69
CA GLN A 151 9.09 -12.60 -13.03
C GLN A 151 9.35 -13.11 -11.61
N TYR A 152 8.33 -13.66 -10.96
CA TYR A 152 8.42 -14.17 -9.60
C TYR A 152 7.89 -15.59 -9.54
N GLU A 153 8.67 -16.50 -8.95
CA GLU A 153 8.26 -17.88 -8.71
C GLU A 153 7.94 -18.11 -7.24
N TYR A 154 6.82 -18.79 -6.98
CA TYR A 154 6.34 -19.06 -5.64
C TYR A 154 5.94 -20.52 -5.46
N LYS A 155 6.05 -20.99 -4.21
CA LYS A 155 5.19 -22.05 -3.68
C LYS A 155 4.03 -21.38 -2.95
N ASN A 156 2.81 -21.58 -3.44
CA ASN A 156 1.61 -21.02 -2.83
C ASN A 156 1.00 -22.04 -1.88
N TYR A 157 1.05 -21.77 -0.58
CA TYR A 157 0.49 -22.61 0.49
C TYR A 157 -0.96 -22.23 0.84
N PHE A 158 -1.62 -21.41 0.01
CA PHE A 158 -2.96 -20.84 0.18
C PHE A 158 -3.11 -19.88 1.36
N LEU A 159 -2.45 -20.16 2.50
CA LEU A 159 -2.35 -19.29 3.66
C LEU A 159 -1.23 -18.26 3.53
N PHE A 160 -0.14 -18.58 2.84
CA PHE A 160 0.97 -17.67 2.57
C PHE A 160 1.68 -18.03 1.25
N LEU A 161 2.43 -17.07 0.72
CA LEU A 161 3.33 -17.27 -0.40
C LEU A 161 4.75 -17.47 0.11
N TYR A 162 5.43 -18.47 -0.44
CA TYR A 162 6.86 -18.66 -0.28
C TYR A 162 7.56 -18.36 -1.59
N ASN A 163 8.45 -17.37 -1.60
CA ASN A 163 9.22 -17.00 -2.79
C ASN A 163 10.35 -18.01 -2.98
N LYS A 164 10.42 -18.66 -4.15
CA LYS A 164 11.50 -19.61 -4.44
C LYS A 164 12.88 -18.94 -4.49
N GLY A 165 12.94 -17.62 -4.74
CA GLY A 165 14.18 -16.85 -4.60
C GLY A 165 14.74 -16.87 -3.18
N ASP A 166 13.94 -17.21 -2.17
CA ASP A 166 14.38 -17.38 -0.78
C ASP A 166 14.92 -18.80 -0.50
N ASP A 167 14.94 -19.73 -1.46
CA ASP A 167 15.46 -21.12 -1.27
C ASP A 167 16.93 -21.12 -0.81
N ASN A 168 17.73 -20.14 -1.26
CA ASN A 168 19.15 -19.97 -0.88
C ASN A 168 19.35 -18.98 0.26
N SER A 169 18.27 -18.51 0.88
CA SER A 169 18.35 -17.51 1.95
C SER A 169 18.46 -18.16 3.32
N ILE A 170 19.08 -17.47 4.27
CA ILE A 170 19.21 -17.96 5.65
C ILE A 170 17.85 -18.18 6.31
N PHE A 171 16.85 -17.36 5.94
CA PHE A 171 15.55 -17.42 6.56
C PHE A 171 14.45 -16.87 5.64
N PRO A 172 13.36 -17.62 5.41
CA PRO A 172 12.33 -17.23 4.46
C PRO A 172 11.61 -15.96 4.92
N ARG A 173 11.28 -15.03 4.01
CA ARG A 173 10.64 -13.77 4.38
C ARG A 173 9.12 -13.90 4.38
N PHE A 174 8.45 -13.36 5.40
CA PHE A 174 7.00 -13.38 5.47
C PHE A 174 6.36 -12.28 4.60
N SER A 175 5.61 -12.66 3.57
CA SER A 175 4.78 -11.74 2.78
C SER A 175 3.28 -12.01 2.89
N SER A 176 2.87 -12.95 3.75
CA SER A 176 1.51 -13.48 3.77
C SER A 176 1.06 -13.93 2.36
N ILE A 177 -0.20 -13.68 1.97
CA ILE A 177 -0.71 -13.96 0.63
C ILE A 177 -0.32 -12.88 -0.40
N PHE A 178 0.52 -11.90 -0.04
CA PHE A 178 0.89 -10.78 -0.89
C PHE A 178 2.18 -11.03 -1.65
N LEU A 179 2.28 -10.39 -2.81
CA LEU A 179 3.39 -10.59 -3.74
C LEU A 179 4.76 -10.30 -3.11
N GLU A 180 4.88 -9.26 -2.29
CA GLU A 180 6.17 -8.88 -1.74
C GLU A 180 6.08 -8.49 -0.26
N PRO A 181 7.09 -8.84 0.57
CA PRO A 181 7.15 -8.41 1.97
C PRO A 181 7.15 -6.88 2.11
N GLY A 182 7.67 -6.17 1.09
CA GLY A 182 7.63 -4.71 1.00
C GLY A 182 6.22 -4.12 0.94
N HIS A 183 5.32 -4.73 0.17
CA HIS A 183 3.93 -4.29 0.08
C HIS A 183 3.20 -4.50 1.41
N LEU A 184 3.36 -5.67 2.01
CA LEU A 184 2.80 -6.00 3.32
C LEU A 184 3.21 -4.97 4.39
N ALA A 185 4.51 -4.76 4.56
CA ALA A 185 5.01 -3.89 5.62
C ALA A 185 4.61 -2.42 5.43
N MET A 186 4.55 -1.95 4.18
CA MET A 186 4.07 -0.61 3.84
C MET A 186 2.61 -0.40 4.26
N ILE A 187 1.71 -1.33 3.89
CA ILE A 187 0.28 -1.24 4.25
C ILE A 187 0.11 -1.25 5.76
N ILE A 188 0.83 -2.13 6.46
CA ILE A 188 0.79 -2.19 7.92
C ILE A 188 1.25 -0.86 8.51
N SER A 189 2.32 -0.26 7.97
CA SER A 189 2.78 1.05 8.42
C SER A 189 1.66 2.11 8.31
N PHE A 190 0.90 2.14 7.21
CA PHE A 190 -0.23 3.07 7.08
C PHE A 190 -1.30 2.81 8.14
N ILE A 191 -1.69 1.54 8.35
CA ILE A 191 -2.69 1.15 9.36
C ILE A 191 -2.23 1.55 10.77
N LEU A 192 -0.98 1.30 11.12
CA LEU A 192 -0.41 1.66 12.42
C LEU A 192 -0.48 3.16 12.63
N TRP A 193 -0.06 3.99 11.68
CA TRP A 193 -0.16 5.45 11.84
C TRP A 193 -1.60 5.93 12.04
N ILE A 194 -2.52 5.43 11.21
CA ILE A 194 -3.92 5.89 11.21
C ILE A 194 -4.64 5.45 12.49
N LYS A 195 -4.41 4.22 12.96
CA LYS A 195 -5.27 3.56 13.96
C LYS A 195 -4.56 3.01 15.18
N CYS A 196 -3.26 3.18 15.39
CA CYS A 196 -2.52 2.54 16.49
C CYS A 196 -3.24 2.60 17.85
N ARG A 197 -3.85 3.75 18.20
CA ARG A 197 -4.56 3.96 19.48
C ARG A 197 -5.91 3.24 19.62
N GLU A 198 -6.48 2.77 18.52
CA GLU A 198 -7.79 2.11 18.46
C GLU A 198 -7.71 0.62 18.12
N LEU A 199 -6.51 0.13 17.80
CA LEU A 199 -6.29 -1.30 17.57
C LEU A 199 -6.45 -2.05 18.89
N SER A 200 -7.10 -3.22 18.82
CA SER A 200 -7.04 -4.18 19.92
C SER A 200 -5.60 -4.67 20.10
N LYS A 201 -5.25 -5.12 21.31
CA LYS A 201 -3.93 -5.72 21.58
C LYS A 201 -3.61 -6.85 20.60
N PHE A 202 -4.60 -7.69 20.29
CA PHE A 202 -4.47 -8.76 19.31
C PHE A 202 -4.11 -8.25 17.91
N GLN A 203 -4.87 -7.28 17.37
CA GLN A 203 -4.58 -6.70 16.06
C GLN A 203 -3.19 -6.06 16.01
N LEU A 204 -2.81 -5.34 17.07
CA LEU A 204 -1.48 -4.72 17.17
C LEU A 204 -0.36 -5.78 17.11
N ILE A 205 -0.49 -6.87 17.88
CA ILE A 205 0.48 -7.96 17.89
C ILE A 205 0.60 -8.60 16.50
N VAL A 206 -0.52 -8.91 15.84
CA VAL A 206 -0.52 -9.51 14.50
C VAL A 206 0.17 -8.61 13.48
N LEU A 207 -0.14 -7.30 13.49
CA LEU A 207 0.44 -6.33 12.56
C LEU A 207 1.95 -6.15 12.80
N ILE A 208 2.37 -5.95 14.06
CA ILE A 208 3.79 -5.79 14.40
C ILE A 208 4.57 -7.06 14.05
N SER A 209 4.07 -8.25 14.41
CA SER A 209 4.72 -9.52 14.09
C SER A 209 4.87 -9.71 12.58
N SER A 210 3.84 -9.36 11.80
CA SER A 210 3.88 -9.43 10.34
C SER A 210 4.93 -8.50 9.74
N VAL A 211 5.09 -7.28 10.28
CA VAL A 211 6.18 -6.38 9.86
C VAL A 211 7.54 -6.97 10.22
N VAL A 212 7.72 -7.44 11.46
CA VAL A 212 8.98 -8.03 11.93
C VAL A 212 9.39 -9.19 11.04
N PHE A 213 8.52 -10.19 10.84
CA PHE A 213 8.85 -11.36 10.03
C PHE A 213 8.95 -11.09 8.52
N SER A 214 8.52 -9.91 8.05
CA SER A 214 8.69 -9.53 6.64
C SER A 214 10.14 -9.21 6.24
N PHE A 215 11.00 -8.93 7.23
CA PHE A 215 12.38 -8.46 7.02
C PHE A 215 12.47 -7.36 5.96
N SER A 216 11.50 -6.46 5.96
CA SER A 216 11.39 -5.39 4.96
C SER A 216 12.06 -4.13 5.47
N LEU A 217 13.29 -3.85 5.00
CA LEU A 217 14.01 -2.62 5.33
C LEU A 217 13.15 -1.36 5.12
N ALA A 218 12.45 -1.26 3.98
CA ALA A 218 11.57 -0.12 3.73
C ALA A 218 10.39 -0.06 4.71
N GLY A 219 9.83 -1.21 5.08
CA GLY A 219 8.80 -1.30 6.11
C GLY A 219 9.29 -0.82 7.47
N TYR A 220 10.49 -1.23 7.87
CA TYR A 220 11.11 -0.80 9.12
C TYR A 220 11.41 0.70 9.14
N ILE A 221 11.89 1.26 8.02
CA ILE A 221 12.09 2.70 7.89
C ILE A 221 10.76 3.46 8.03
N LEU A 222 9.69 3.00 7.38
CA LEU A 222 8.36 3.62 7.49
C LEU A 222 7.79 3.55 8.92
N CYS A 223 7.91 2.40 9.59
CA CYS A 223 7.51 2.26 10.99
C CYS A 223 8.39 3.11 11.94
N SER A 224 9.69 3.20 11.67
CA SER A 224 10.62 4.05 12.43
C SER A 224 10.27 5.53 12.27
N PHE A 225 9.94 5.97 11.06
CA PHE A 225 9.47 7.34 10.80
C PHE A 225 8.23 7.71 11.64
N GLN A 226 7.34 6.74 11.90
CA GLN A 226 6.18 6.97 12.77
C GLN A 226 6.58 7.15 14.23
N LEU A 227 7.54 6.35 14.72
CA LEU A 227 8.12 6.51 16.05
C LEU A 227 8.78 7.89 16.19
N PHE A 228 9.53 8.32 15.18
CA PHE A 228 10.11 9.67 15.15
C PHE A 228 9.04 10.76 15.11
N SER A 229 7.96 10.55 14.37
CA SER A 229 6.84 11.49 14.33
C SER A 229 6.15 11.61 15.69
N TYR A 230 6.07 10.53 16.47
CA TYR A 230 5.58 10.59 17.86
C TYR A 230 6.51 11.39 18.78
N LEU A 231 7.84 11.38 18.59
CA LEU A 231 8.75 12.27 19.34
C LEU A 231 8.43 13.75 19.09
N ILE A 232 8.17 14.11 17.83
CA ILE A 232 7.89 15.49 17.45
C ILE A 232 6.56 15.95 18.06
N LEU A 233 5.58 15.05 18.17
CA LEU A 233 4.26 15.35 18.72
C LEU A 233 4.20 15.27 20.26
N ASP A 234 4.96 14.36 20.88
CA ASP A 234 5.05 14.15 22.33
C ASP A 234 6.47 13.70 22.70
N ILE A 235 7.32 14.68 22.98
CA ILE A 235 8.75 14.47 23.22
C ILE A 235 9.02 13.50 24.39
N ARG A 236 8.18 13.52 25.44
CA ARG A 236 8.39 12.67 26.63
C ARG A 236 8.15 11.20 26.28
N ARG A 237 7.00 10.89 25.67
CA ARG A 237 6.67 9.51 25.28
C ARG A 237 7.58 9.00 24.18
N GLY A 238 7.94 9.86 23.23
CA GLY A 238 8.88 9.50 22.19
C GLY A 238 10.26 9.15 22.76
N LEU A 239 10.80 9.95 23.69
CA LEU A 239 12.13 9.69 24.27
C LEU A 239 12.16 8.37 25.03
N VAL A 240 11.12 8.08 25.82
CA VAL A 240 10.97 6.78 26.50
C VAL A 240 10.95 5.64 25.48
N THR A 241 10.22 5.80 24.38
CA THR A 241 10.13 4.77 23.34
C THR A 241 11.48 4.55 22.63
N LEU A 242 12.21 5.62 22.30
CA LEU A 242 13.55 5.53 21.73
C LEU A 242 14.53 4.85 22.68
N LEU A 243 14.51 5.20 23.96
CA LEU A 243 15.37 4.58 24.97
C LEU A 243 15.09 3.08 25.11
N LEU A 244 13.82 2.68 25.08
CA LEU A 244 13.45 1.25 25.11
C LEU A 244 13.93 0.50 23.86
N ILE A 245 13.84 1.11 22.67
CA ILE A 245 14.35 0.52 21.43
C ILE A 245 15.88 0.46 21.43
N ALA A 246 16.55 1.51 21.90
CA ALA A 246 18.00 1.55 21.99
C ALA A 246 18.51 0.51 23.02
N ALA A 247 17.84 0.38 24.17
CA ALA A 247 18.16 -0.62 25.17
C ALA A 247 17.92 -2.05 24.66
N SER A 248 16.80 -2.31 23.98
CA SER A 248 16.55 -3.63 23.38
C SER A 248 17.54 -3.94 22.26
N GLY A 249 17.89 -2.94 21.43
CA GLY A 249 18.93 -3.04 20.41
C GLY A 249 20.28 -3.41 21.02
N LEU A 250 20.75 -2.68 22.04
CA LEU A 250 22.01 -2.97 22.74
C LEU A 250 22.02 -4.36 23.39
N LEU A 251 20.91 -4.79 23.97
CA LEU A 251 20.78 -6.14 24.52
C LEU A 251 20.87 -7.23 23.44
N ILE A 252 20.33 -6.99 22.25
CA ILE A 252 20.43 -7.93 21.12
C ILE A 252 21.86 -7.94 20.57
N LEU A 253 22.45 -6.77 20.35
CA LEU A 253 23.81 -6.61 19.82
C LEU A 253 24.88 -7.23 20.73
N ASN A 254 24.67 -7.22 22.06
CA ASN A 254 25.60 -7.84 23.01
C ASN A 254 25.51 -9.37 23.05
N ASN A 255 24.43 -9.97 22.56
CA ASN A 255 24.15 -11.40 22.71
C ASN A 255 24.11 -12.18 21.39
N VAL A 256 24.24 -11.49 20.25
CA VAL A 256 24.12 -12.08 18.93
C VAL A 256 25.38 -11.76 18.12
N GLU A 257 26.07 -12.80 17.67
CA GLU A 257 27.06 -12.65 16.59
C GLU A 257 26.32 -12.16 15.34
N LEU A 258 26.62 -10.93 14.93
CA LEU A 258 25.89 -10.26 13.84
C LEU A 258 26.36 -10.75 12.48
N GLU A 259 27.62 -11.15 12.35
CA GLU A 259 28.20 -11.60 11.09
C GLU A 259 27.42 -12.81 10.56
N ASP A 260 26.99 -12.73 9.30
CA ASP A 260 26.15 -13.74 8.64
C ASP A 260 24.76 -13.97 9.30
N SER A 261 24.31 -13.09 10.20
CA SER A 261 22.97 -13.20 10.80
C SER A 261 21.85 -12.80 9.82
N ILE A 262 20.61 -13.20 10.14
CA ILE A 262 19.40 -12.80 9.38
C ILE A 262 19.29 -11.26 9.29
N ILE A 263 19.64 -10.56 10.37
CA ILE A 263 19.60 -9.10 10.44
C ILE A 263 20.68 -8.51 9.53
N ASP A 264 21.87 -9.08 9.53
CA ASP A 264 22.98 -8.61 8.71
C ASP A 264 22.65 -8.68 7.23
N ARG A 265 22.25 -9.86 6.74
CA ARG A 265 21.94 -10.07 5.32
C ARG A 265 20.73 -9.28 4.81
N TYR A 266 19.67 -9.17 5.61
CA TYR A 266 18.45 -8.49 5.14
C TYR A 266 18.42 -6.98 5.41
N ILE A 267 19.19 -6.48 6.37
CA ILE A 267 19.12 -5.09 6.83
C ILE A 267 20.48 -4.39 6.72
N LEU A 268 21.54 -4.91 7.37
CA LEU A 268 22.81 -4.18 7.48
C LEU A 268 23.56 -4.11 6.14
N GLU A 269 23.70 -5.22 5.43
CA GLU A 269 24.30 -5.27 4.08
C GLU A 269 23.61 -4.28 3.11
N ARG A 270 22.31 -4.06 3.31
CA ARG A 270 21.52 -3.14 2.48
C ARG A 270 21.70 -1.67 2.85
N ILE A 271 22.26 -1.36 4.01
CA ILE A 271 22.56 0.01 4.45
C ILE A 271 24.02 0.38 4.18
N GLN A 272 24.90 -0.61 4.04
CA GLN A 272 26.32 -0.40 3.73
C GLN A 272 26.52 0.47 2.50
N ILE A 273 27.59 1.27 2.52
CA ILE A 273 27.97 2.14 1.41
C ILE A 273 28.90 1.35 0.50
N SER A 274 28.42 1.01 -0.69
CA SER A 274 29.22 0.52 -1.81
C SER A 274 29.98 1.66 -2.48
N GLU A 275 31.20 1.37 -2.94
CA GLU A 275 32.06 2.33 -3.65
C GLU A 275 31.45 2.85 -4.97
N SER A 276 30.55 2.08 -5.60
CA SER A 276 30.00 2.38 -6.93
C SER A 276 28.55 2.87 -6.95
N LYS A 277 27.70 2.49 -5.98
CA LYS A 277 26.25 2.80 -5.97
C LYS A 277 25.80 3.62 -4.76
N GLY A 278 26.72 4.10 -3.92
CA GLY A 278 26.37 4.68 -2.63
C GLY A 278 25.78 3.58 -1.74
N ILE A 279 24.58 3.76 -1.19
CA ILE A 279 23.94 2.74 -0.34
C ILE A 279 23.63 1.47 -1.14
N SER A 280 24.19 0.32 -0.76
CA SER A 280 24.06 -0.99 -1.42
C SER A 280 22.60 -1.44 -1.61
N GLY A 281 21.70 -1.07 -0.70
CA GLY A 281 20.28 -1.33 -0.79
C GLY A 281 19.52 -0.49 -1.82
N ASN A 282 20.19 0.45 -2.49
CA ASN A 282 19.64 1.27 -3.59
C ASN A 282 19.59 0.48 -4.93
N ASN A 283 19.06 -0.74 -4.87
CA ASN A 283 18.85 -1.63 -6.01
C ASN A 283 17.41 -1.56 -6.55
N ARG A 284 16.79 -0.36 -6.48
CA ARG A 284 15.40 -0.16 -6.91
C ARG A 284 15.27 -0.04 -8.42
N THR A 285 16.33 0.43 -9.07
CA THR A 285 16.41 0.61 -10.51
C THR A 285 17.66 -0.10 -11.03
N SER A 286 17.56 -0.58 -12.26
CA SER A 286 18.69 -1.10 -13.02
C SER A 286 19.52 0.04 -13.61
N ASP A 287 20.80 -0.21 -13.88
CA ASP A 287 21.71 0.79 -14.43
C ASP A 287 21.27 1.25 -15.84
N ASP A 288 20.67 0.34 -16.61
CA ASP A 288 20.04 0.63 -17.91
C ASP A 288 18.85 1.58 -17.77
N PHE A 289 18.00 1.36 -16.75
CA PHE A 289 16.87 2.22 -16.46
C PHE A 289 17.32 3.61 -16.00
N ASP A 290 18.34 3.70 -15.16
CA ASP A 290 18.88 4.98 -14.71
C ASP A 290 19.49 5.77 -15.87
N SER A 291 20.24 5.10 -16.74
CA SER A 291 20.77 5.71 -17.97
C SER A 291 19.65 6.20 -18.90
N TYR A 292 18.57 5.44 -19.02
CA TYR A 292 17.39 5.86 -19.80
C TYR A 292 16.71 7.08 -19.16
N TYR A 293 16.49 7.06 -17.85
CA TYR A 293 15.90 8.18 -17.12
C TYR A 293 16.71 9.46 -17.28
N ASP A 294 18.04 9.37 -17.25
CA ASP A 294 18.94 10.50 -17.45
C ASP A 294 18.87 11.09 -18.86
N ARG A 295 18.65 10.26 -19.89
CA ARG A 295 18.37 10.72 -21.25
C ARG A 295 16.99 11.36 -21.34
N LEU A 296 15.96 10.73 -20.77
CA LEU A 296 14.58 11.22 -20.80
C LEU A 296 14.48 12.62 -20.18
N LYS A 297 15.18 12.88 -19.07
CA LYS A 297 15.26 14.20 -18.42
C LYS A 297 15.69 15.34 -19.33
N ARG A 298 16.39 15.05 -20.45
CA ARG A 298 16.86 16.03 -21.42
C ARG A 298 15.89 16.25 -22.59
N THR A 299 14.69 15.67 -22.51
CA THR A 299 13.66 15.72 -23.56
C THR A 299 12.33 16.21 -22.98
N ASP A 300 11.48 16.79 -23.82
CA ASP A 300 10.13 17.25 -23.40
C ASP A 300 9.22 16.10 -22.94
N ALA A 301 9.54 14.87 -23.36
CA ALA A 301 8.80 13.68 -22.95
C ALA A 301 8.85 13.44 -21.43
N ILE A 302 9.82 13.99 -20.68
CA ILE A 302 9.83 13.91 -19.20
C ILE A 302 8.65 14.64 -18.56
N LEU A 303 8.06 15.64 -19.23
CA LEU A 303 6.92 16.39 -18.71
C LEU A 303 5.65 15.53 -18.69
N TRP A 304 5.45 14.73 -19.74
CA TRP A 304 4.24 13.94 -19.96
C TRP A 304 4.40 12.45 -19.64
N GLY A 305 5.63 11.97 -19.58
CA GLY A 305 5.94 10.55 -19.49
C GLY A 305 5.85 9.88 -20.86
N VAL A 306 6.38 8.65 -20.94
CA VAL A 306 6.37 7.83 -22.15
C VAL A 306 5.20 6.84 -22.20
N GLY A 307 4.39 6.78 -21.14
CA GLY A 307 3.30 5.83 -21.02
C GLY A 307 3.76 4.42 -20.59
N PHE A 308 2.80 3.64 -20.10
CA PHE A 308 3.02 2.33 -19.52
C PHE A 308 3.42 1.27 -20.55
N ASP A 309 2.85 1.32 -21.77
CA ASP A 309 3.12 0.32 -22.79
C ASP A 309 4.57 0.39 -23.28
N LEU A 310 5.07 1.61 -23.57
CA LEU A 310 6.48 1.82 -23.92
C LEU A 310 7.40 1.40 -22.77
N TYR A 311 7.09 1.81 -21.54
CA TYR A 311 7.85 1.40 -20.37
C TYR A 311 7.92 -0.13 -20.20
N LYS A 312 6.77 -0.82 -20.32
CA LYS A 312 6.68 -2.27 -20.14
C LYS A 312 7.44 -3.03 -21.22
N ARG A 313 7.37 -2.55 -22.47
CA ARG A 313 8.12 -3.11 -23.60
C ARG A 313 9.63 -3.02 -23.36
N ASP A 314 10.10 -1.87 -22.87
CA ASP A 314 11.52 -1.57 -22.81
C ASP A 314 12.19 -2.13 -21.54
N PHE A 315 11.48 -2.25 -20.41
CA PHE A 315 12.09 -2.65 -19.12
C PHE A 315 11.60 -3.97 -18.52
N LYS A 316 10.51 -4.58 -19.03
CA LYS A 316 9.94 -5.88 -18.62
C LYS A 316 9.69 -6.13 -17.10
N GLY A 317 9.98 -5.19 -16.21
CA GLY A 317 9.80 -5.31 -14.76
C GLY A 317 11.04 -4.88 -13.96
N GLY A 318 11.12 -5.32 -12.70
CA GLY A 318 12.30 -5.19 -11.83
C GLY A 318 12.61 -3.79 -11.27
N ASN A 319 12.11 -2.73 -11.89
CA ASN A 319 12.33 -1.35 -11.47
C ASN A 319 11.16 -0.84 -10.61
N ALA A 320 11.46 -0.06 -9.56
CA ALA A 320 10.46 0.51 -8.65
C ALA A 320 10.81 1.93 -8.18
N GLY A 321 9.81 2.62 -7.62
CA GLY A 321 9.97 3.93 -6.98
C GLY A 321 9.56 5.10 -7.87
N TYR A 322 9.85 6.32 -7.39
CA TYR A 322 9.36 7.55 -8.02
C TYR A 322 9.87 7.76 -9.46
N LYS A 323 11.08 7.30 -9.79
CA LYS A 323 11.62 7.43 -11.16
C LYS A 323 10.76 6.67 -12.16
N VAL A 324 10.31 5.46 -11.81
CA VAL A 324 9.39 4.66 -12.64
C VAL A 324 8.09 5.41 -12.88
N PHE A 325 7.55 6.04 -11.83
CA PHE A 325 6.34 6.85 -11.96
C PHE A 325 6.53 8.05 -12.90
N ILE A 326 7.66 8.76 -12.79
CA ILE A 326 7.98 9.90 -13.68
C ILE A 326 8.19 9.41 -15.12
N VAL A 327 8.84 8.27 -15.34
CA VAL A 327 8.97 7.71 -16.69
C VAL A 327 7.58 7.40 -17.27
N GLN A 328 6.68 6.79 -16.50
CA GLN A 328 5.36 6.41 -16.99
C GLN A 328 4.42 7.61 -17.20
N TYR A 329 4.43 8.58 -16.29
CA TYR A 329 3.39 9.63 -16.21
C TYR A 329 3.92 11.07 -16.25
N GLY A 330 5.25 11.25 -16.26
CA GLY A 330 5.90 12.55 -16.32
C GLY A 330 5.76 13.39 -15.05
N TYR A 331 6.33 14.60 -15.09
CA TYR A 331 6.15 15.59 -14.04
C TYR A 331 4.71 16.09 -13.92
N ALA A 332 3.95 16.14 -15.02
CA ALA A 332 2.53 16.51 -14.98
C ALA A 332 1.71 15.53 -14.14
N GLY A 333 1.89 14.21 -14.36
CA GLY A 333 1.27 13.18 -13.53
C GLY A 333 1.68 13.28 -12.06
N LEU A 334 2.97 13.52 -11.79
CA LEU A 334 3.49 13.69 -10.42
C LEU A 334 2.85 14.88 -9.71
N ILE A 335 2.82 16.05 -10.35
CA ILE A 335 2.26 17.28 -9.77
C ILE A 335 0.78 17.12 -9.50
N LEU A 336 0.00 16.58 -10.45
CA LEU A 336 -1.42 16.36 -10.25
C LEU A 336 -1.68 15.38 -9.08
N THR A 337 -0.87 14.32 -8.97
CA THR A 337 -0.96 13.36 -7.86
C THR A 337 -0.68 14.02 -6.52
N LEU A 338 0.42 14.77 -6.41
CA LEU A 338 0.77 15.50 -5.20
C LEU A 338 -0.31 16.51 -4.84
N LEU A 339 -0.86 17.21 -5.83
CA LEU A 339 -1.93 18.19 -5.67
C LEU A 339 -3.19 17.54 -5.07
N LEU A 340 -3.61 16.38 -5.56
CA LEU A 340 -4.75 15.66 -4.99
C LEU A 340 -4.53 15.32 -3.51
N TYR A 341 -3.39 14.69 -3.20
CA TYR A 341 -3.09 14.22 -1.84
C TYR A 341 -2.93 15.40 -0.86
N ILE A 342 -2.28 16.49 -1.27
CA ILE A 342 -2.08 17.65 -0.41
C ILE A 342 -3.39 18.42 -0.20
N LEU A 343 -4.21 18.62 -1.24
CA LEU A 343 -5.50 19.30 -1.11
C LEU A 343 -6.45 18.51 -0.20
N TYR A 344 -6.46 17.18 -0.31
CA TYR A 344 -7.23 16.33 0.59
C TYR A 344 -6.78 16.51 2.05
N THR A 345 -5.47 16.55 2.30
CA THR A 345 -4.91 16.80 3.64
C THR A 345 -5.23 18.21 4.17
N LEU A 346 -5.09 19.23 3.32
CA LEU A 346 -5.34 20.62 3.68
C LEU A 346 -6.81 20.90 3.97
N LYS A 347 -7.75 20.16 3.35
CA LYS A 347 -9.19 20.25 3.64
C LYS A 347 -9.48 20.11 5.14
N TYR A 348 -8.74 19.25 5.83
CA TYR A 348 -9.01 18.90 7.23
C TYR A 348 -8.02 19.50 8.24
N ARG A 349 -6.97 20.17 7.76
CA ARG A 349 -6.02 20.97 8.57
C ARG A 349 -5.45 20.23 9.80
N SER A 350 -5.24 18.93 9.69
CA SER A 350 -4.68 18.11 10.77
C SER A 350 -3.18 17.90 10.62
N LYS A 351 -2.41 18.16 11.69
CA LYS A 351 -0.97 17.84 11.75
C LYS A 351 -0.71 16.35 11.54
N LEU A 352 -1.60 15.49 12.05
CA LEU A 352 -1.50 14.04 11.89
C LEU A 352 -1.71 13.61 10.43
N MET A 353 -2.56 14.32 9.69
CA MET A 353 -2.73 14.12 8.24
C MET A 353 -1.51 14.58 7.45
N LEU A 354 -0.85 15.67 7.86
CA LEU A 354 0.41 16.10 7.24
C LEU A 354 1.52 15.06 7.42
N ILE A 355 1.63 14.45 8.61
CA ILE A 355 2.60 13.36 8.84
C ILE A 355 2.24 12.12 8.01
N LEU A 356 0.95 11.76 7.90
CA LEU A 356 0.51 10.67 7.03
C LEU A 356 0.86 10.95 5.57
N PHE A 357 0.69 12.19 5.10
CA PHE A 357 1.10 12.61 3.76
C PHE A 357 2.61 12.45 3.56
N SER A 358 3.44 12.86 4.54
CA SER A 358 4.89 12.63 4.49
C SER A 358 5.24 11.14 4.47
N LEU A 359 4.55 10.32 5.26
CA LEU A 359 4.72 8.85 5.26
C LEU A 359 4.41 8.25 3.88
N TYR A 360 3.34 8.70 3.23
CA TYR A 360 3.00 8.31 1.85
C TYR A 360 4.04 8.81 0.84
N GLY A 361 4.61 10.00 1.05
CA GLY A 361 5.73 10.51 0.24
C GLY A 361 6.98 9.64 0.34
N LEU A 362 7.36 9.21 1.56
CA LEU A 362 8.47 8.29 1.76
C LEU A 362 8.20 6.93 1.11
N ALA A 363 6.99 6.40 1.27
CA ALA A 363 6.58 5.19 0.59
C ALA A 363 6.65 5.35 -0.94
N PHE A 364 6.24 6.51 -1.47
CA PHE A 364 6.22 6.80 -2.91
C PHE A 364 7.63 6.84 -3.51
N ILE A 365 8.61 7.40 -2.79
CA ILE A 365 10.01 7.38 -3.21
C ILE A 365 10.48 5.94 -3.42
N GLN A 366 10.14 5.03 -2.51
CA GLN A 366 10.55 3.64 -2.58
C GLN A 366 9.73 2.80 -3.56
N ARG A 367 8.42 3.01 -3.60
CA ARG A 367 7.41 2.28 -4.39
C ARG A 367 6.23 3.19 -4.71
N ALA A 368 6.22 3.73 -5.92
CA ALA A 368 5.23 4.70 -6.34
C ALA A 368 3.91 4.05 -6.78
N TYR A 369 3.02 3.77 -5.82
CA TYR A 369 1.68 3.23 -6.09
C TYR A 369 0.54 4.13 -5.58
N PRO A 370 0.55 5.44 -5.88
CA PRO A 370 -0.40 6.40 -5.30
C PRO A 370 -1.86 6.15 -5.71
N PHE A 371 -2.10 5.27 -6.68
CA PHE A 371 -3.43 4.96 -7.20
C PHE A 371 -3.92 3.56 -6.87
N TRP A 372 -3.13 2.77 -6.16
CA TRP A 372 -3.61 1.50 -5.61
C TRP A 372 -4.68 1.77 -4.57
N GLU A 373 -5.73 0.97 -4.58
CA GLU A 373 -6.83 1.09 -3.63
C GLU A 373 -6.35 0.84 -2.20
N ALA A 374 -5.31 0.02 -2.01
CA ALA A 374 -4.63 -0.13 -0.73
C ALA A 374 -3.86 1.11 -0.24
N TRP A 375 -3.65 2.11 -1.09
CA TRP A 375 -3.13 3.43 -0.70
C TRP A 375 -4.25 4.44 -0.55
N LEU A 376 -5.13 4.52 -1.55
CA LEU A 376 -6.23 5.48 -1.59
C LEU A 376 -7.21 5.26 -0.43
N ILE A 377 -7.66 4.02 -0.20
CA ILE A 377 -8.68 3.74 0.82
C ILE A 377 -8.19 4.12 2.23
N PRO A 378 -7.00 3.68 2.71
CA PRO A 378 -6.53 4.12 4.02
C PRO A 378 -6.34 5.64 4.09
N TYR A 379 -5.81 6.28 3.04
CA TYR A 379 -5.59 7.71 3.05
C TYR A 379 -6.91 8.50 3.15
N ILE A 380 -7.92 8.12 2.37
CA ILE A 380 -9.24 8.74 2.39
C ILE A 380 -9.95 8.48 3.72
N CYS A 381 -9.88 7.25 4.25
CA CYS A 381 -10.53 6.91 5.52
C CYS A 381 -9.82 7.49 6.74
N SER A 382 -8.54 7.84 6.63
CA SER A 382 -7.71 8.30 7.76
C SER A 382 -8.24 9.56 8.43
N ILE A 383 -8.94 10.42 7.68
CA ILE A 383 -9.57 11.62 8.19
C ILE A 383 -10.38 11.36 9.47
N GLY A 384 -11.23 10.34 9.51
CA GLY A 384 -12.10 10.11 10.66
C GLY A 384 -11.37 9.71 11.92
N PHE A 385 -10.12 9.27 11.79
CA PHE A 385 -9.23 8.95 12.90
C PHE A 385 -8.32 10.11 13.29
N LEU A 386 -7.98 11.00 12.33
CA LEU A 386 -6.89 11.96 12.46
C LEU A 386 -7.35 13.43 12.46
N SER A 387 -8.56 13.77 12.00
CA SER A 387 -9.07 15.15 11.98
C SER A 387 -9.56 15.64 13.34
N ASN A 388 -10.02 14.73 14.20
CA ASN A 388 -10.66 15.07 15.47
C ASN A 388 -9.73 14.95 16.68
N LYS A 389 -8.47 14.57 16.47
CA LYS A 389 -7.47 14.40 17.53
C LYS A 389 -6.57 15.63 17.53
N LYS A 390 -6.81 16.56 18.46
CA LYS A 390 -5.94 17.71 18.73
C LYS A 390 -4.61 17.27 19.32
#